data_AF-A0A4Y2QI52-F1
#
_entry.id   AF-A0A4Y2QI52-F1
#
_cell.length_a   1.000
_cell.length_b   1.000
_cell.length_c   1.000
_cell.angle_alpha   90.00
_cell.angle_beta   90.00
_cell.angle_gamma   90.00
#
_symmetry.space_group_name_H-M   'P 1'
#
loop_
_entity.id
_entity.type
_entity.pdbx_description
1 polymer ?
#
loop_
_entity_poly.entity_id
_entity_poly.type
_entity_poly.pdbx_seq_one_letter_code
_entity_poly.pdbx_strand_id
1 'polypeptide(L)'
;MPTSEVPFLLEQTQGCPQGSCSGPAFWNIVADKSYVEWPQGVHIQAFTDDFAFIVTDNTREGPRKLGKFALDKFKDWADKNKLHVSMKESNYVLLSKPVRGPTIKWGS
;
A
#
# COMPACT_ATOMS: atom_id res chain seq x y z
N MET A 1 -1.07 5.38 -49.86
CA MET A 1 0.19 5.12 -49.12
C MET A 1 -0.19 4.31 -47.89
N PRO A 2 0.32 3.09 -47.70
CA PRO A 2 0.11 2.36 -46.45
C PRO A 2 1.09 2.89 -45.41
N THR A 3 0.57 3.36 -44.27
CA THR A 3 1.37 3.74 -43.11
C THR A 3 1.98 2.46 -42.54
N SER A 4 3.30 2.33 -42.59
CA SER A 4 4.01 1.23 -41.93
C SER A 4 3.98 1.46 -40.43
N GLU A 5 2.93 0.98 -39.76
CA GLU A 5 2.90 0.86 -38.31
C GLU A 5 3.81 -0.30 -37.91
N VAL A 6 5.09 -0.01 -37.73
CA VAL A 6 6.03 -0.96 -37.14
C VAL A 6 5.70 -1.04 -35.64
N PRO A 7 5.41 -2.23 -35.08
CA PRO A 7 5.15 -2.34 -33.65
C PRO A 7 6.39 -1.93 -32.87
N PHE A 8 6.28 -0.88 -32.07
CA PHE A 8 7.32 -0.53 -31.12
C PHE A 8 7.28 -1.55 -29.97
N LEU A 9 8.18 -2.53 -30.01
CA LEU A 9 8.33 -3.54 -28.96
C LEU A 9 9.19 -2.96 -27.84
N LEU A 10 8.54 -2.51 -26.76
CA LEU A 10 9.21 -2.20 -25.51
C LEU A 10 9.18 -3.45 -24.62
N GLU A 11 10.35 -3.91 -24.17
CA GLU A 11 10.43 -5.01 -23.22
C GLU A 11 9.91 -4.55 -21.85
N GLN A 12 8.92 -5.27 -21.32
CA GLN A 12 8.39 -5.01 -19.98
C GLN A 12 8.73 -6.18 -19.06
N THR A 13 9.72 -5.96 -18.19
CA THR A 13 10.25 -6.99 -17.29
C THR A 13 9.42 -7.16 -16.01
N GLN A 14 8.63 -6.15 -15.61
CA GLN A 14 7.75 -6.18 -14.44
C GLN A 14 6.48 -5.34 -14.67
N GLY A 15 5.33 -5.84 -14.18
CA GLY A 15 4.05 -5.15 -14.27
C GLY A 15 3.22 -5.52 -15.51
N CYS A 16 2.13 -4.78 -15.73
CA CYS A 16 1.25 -4.95 -16.88
C CYS A 16 1.37 -3.72 -17.80
N PRO A 17 1.25 -3.89 -19.14
CA PRO A 17 1.31 -2.76 -20.06
C PRO A 17 0.28 -1.70 -19.70
N GLN A 18 0.65 -0.43 -19.83
CA GLN A 18 -0.29 0.66 -19.58
C GLN A 18 -1.49 0.53 -20.53
N GLY A 19 -2.70 0.65 -19.98
CA GLY A 19 -3.94 0.42 -20.74
C GLY A 19 -4.34 -1.05 -20.88
N SER A 20 -3.62 -1.98 -20.24
CA SER A 20 -4.04 -3.39 -20.18
C SER A 20 -5.35 -3.55 -19.39
N CYS A 21 -6.37 -4.12 -20.04
CA CYS A 21 -7.65 -4.45 -19.40
C CYS A 21 -7.50 -5.46 -18.25
N SER A 22 -6.47 -6.31 -18.29
CA SER A 22 -6.22 -7.33 -17.27
C SER A 22 -5.36 -6.82 -16.11
N GLY A 23 -4.69 -5.68 -16.27
CA GLY A 23 -3.82 -5.09 -15.25
C GLY A 23 -4.50 -4.94 -13.88
N PRO A 24 -5.70 -4.32 -13.81
CA PRO A 24 -6.45 -4.20 -12.55
C PRO A 24 -6.79 -5.55 -11.91
N ALA A 25 -7.14 -6.57 -12.70
CA ALA A 25 -7.45 -7.89 -12.16
C ALA A 25 -6.22 -8.57 -11.56
N PHE A 26 -5.07 -8.50 -12.24
CA PHE A 26 -3.81 -9.02 -11.69
C PHE A 26 -3.38 -8.27 -10.43
N TRP A 27 -3.57 -6.95 -10.40
CA TRP A 27 -3.31 -6.16 -9.21
C TRP A 27 -4.19 -6.62 -8.03
N ASN A 28 -5.48 -6.83 -8.24
CA ASN A 28 -6.38 -7.32 -7.19
C ASN A 28 -5.90 -8.67 -6.61
N ILE A 29 -5.37 -9.59 -7.43
CA ILE A 29 -4.83 -10.87 -6.94
C ILE A 29 -3.58 -10.67 -6.06
N VAL A 30 -2.74 -9.69 -6.36
CA VAL A 30 -1.57 -9.35 -5.53
C VAL A 30 -2.01 -8.65 -4.25
N ALA A 31 -2.87 -7.64 -4.36
CA ALA A 31 -3.39 -6.85 -3.26
C ALA A 31 -4.26 -7.67 -2.30
N ASP A 32 -4.99 -8.67 -2.76
CA ASP A 32 -5.79 -9.57 -1.91
C ASP A 32 -4.91 -10.26 -0.84
N LYS A 33 -3.67 -10.57 -1.19
CA LYS A 33 -2.70 -11.15 -0.24
C LYS A 33 -2.21 -10.19 0.85
N SER A 34 -2.52 -8.90 0.73
CA SER A 34 -2.25 -7.91 1.79
C SER A 34 -3.28 -7.97 2.92
N TYR A 35 -4.45 -8.56 2.66
CA TYR A 35 -5.49 -8.82 3.65
C TYR A 35 -5.13 -10.05 4.50
N VAL A 36 -4.04 -9.92 5.26
CA VAL A 36 -3.72 -10.82 6.36
C VAL A 36 -4.70 -10.61 7.51
N GLU A 37 -4.78 -11.56 8.44
CA GLU A 37 -5.48 -11.31 9.69
C GLU A 37 -4.75 -10.19 10.45
N TRP A 38 -5.47 -9.07 10.64
CA TRP A 38 -5.00 -7.89 11.35
C TRP A 38 -5.48 -7.93 12.80
N PRO A 39 -4.67 -7.45 13.76
CA PRO A 39 -5.10 -7.38 15.14
C PRO A 39 -6.28 -6.43 15.31
N GLN A 40 -7.04 -6.59 16.39
CA GLN A 40 -8.10 -5.67 16.75
C GLN A 40 -7.56 -4.22 16.79
N GLY A 41 -8.31 -3.31 16.20
CA GLY A 41 -7.92 -1.91 16.10
C GLY A 41 -7.04 -1.57 14.90
N VAL A 42 -6.77 -2.52 13.99
CA VAL A 42 -6.17 -2.25 12.67
C VAL A 42 -7.15 -2.69 11.59
N HIS A 43 -7.49 -1.77 10.70
CA HIS A 43 -8.28 -2.05 9.51
C HIS A 43 -7.53 -1.54 8.27
N ILE A 44 -7.52 -2.33 7.21
CA ILE A 44 -6.91 -1.98 5.92
C ILE A 44 -8.00 -1.90 4.85
N GLN A 45 -7.90 -0.89 4.01
CA GLN A 45 -8.68 -0.77 2.78
C GLN A 45 -7.70 -0.56 1.62
N ALA A 46 -7.82 -1.37 0.58
CA ALA A 46 -7.12 -1.16 -0.69
C ALA A 46 -8.11 -0.65 -1.74
N PHE A 47 -7.69 0.28 -2.58
CA PHE A 47 -8.40 0.69 -3.78
C PHE A 47 -7.38 1.10 -4.85
N THR A 48 -7.46 0.48 -6.02
CA THR A 48 -6.37 0.55 -7.01
C THR A 48 -5.03 0.33 -6.31
N ASP A 49 -3.99 1.07 -6.66
CA ASP A 49 -2.66 1.09 -6.05
C ASP A 49 -2.59 1.72 -4.65
N ASP A 50 -3.66 2.31 -4.14
CA ASP A 50 -3.68 2.97 -2.84
C ASP A 50 -4.10 2.03 -1.71
N PHE A 51 -3.46 2.20 -0.55
CA PHE A 51 -3.78 1.50 0.69
C PHE A 51 -4.00 2.50 1.83
N ALA A 52 -5.10 2.34 2.55
CA ALA A 52 -5.43 3.11 3.74
C ALA A 52 -5.43 2.21 4.97
N PHE A 53 -4.72 2.64 6.02
CA PHE A 53 -4.71 2.00 7.33
C PHE A 53 -5.48 2.85 8.34
N ILE A 54 -6.47 2.25 8.97
CA ILE A 54 -7.19 2.84 10.10
C ILE A 54 -6.72 2.13 11.36
N VAL A 55 -6.09 2.90 12.25
CA VAL A 55 -5.54 2.38 13.50
C VAL A 55 -6.21 3.07 14.68
N THR A 56 -6.85 2.28 15.53
CA THR A 56 -7.62 2.75 16.69
C THR A 56 -7.22 1.99 17.93
N ASP A 57 -6.96 2.73 19.02
CA ASP A 57 -6.69 2.16 20.34
C ASP A 57 -7.11 3.19 21.41
N ASN A 58 -7.57 2.70 22.55
CA ASN A 58 -8.07 3.54 23.65
C ASN A 58 -6.94 4.08 24.55
N THR A 59 -5.70 3.64 24.33
CA THR A 59 -4.53 4.07 25.08
C THR A 59 -3.74 5.12 24.31
N ARG A 60 -2.97 5.94 25.03
CA ARG A 60 -2.12 6.97 24.42
C ARG A 60 -1.06 6.40 23.47
N GLU A 61 -0.45 5.27 23.84
CA GLU A 61 0.66 4.66 23.08
C GLU A 61 0.19 3.59 22.08
N GLY A 62 -1.07 3.18 22.17
CA GLY A 62 -1.68 2.15 21.34
C GLY A 62 -1.60 2.43 19.85
N PRO A 63 -2.03 3.62 19.35
CA PRO A 63 -1.98 3.93 17.93
C PRO A 63 -0.55 3.92 17.39
N ARG A 64 0.44 4.29 18.22
CA ARG A 64 1.86 4.22 17.85
C ARG A 64 2.32 2.78 17.69
N LYS A 65 2.01 1.91 18.67
CA LYS A 65 2.43 0.50 18.66
C LYS A 65 1.73 -0.28 17.56
N LEU A 66 0.41 -0.18 17.46
CA LEU A 66 -0.39 -0.85 16.42
C LEU A 66 -0.07 -0.29 15.03
N GLY A 67 0.11 1.02 14.90
CA GLY A 67 0.48 1.64 13.64
C GLY A 67 1.86 1.19 13.16
N LYS A 68 2.85 1.14 14.06
CA LYS A 68 4.17 0.59 13.71
C LYS A 68 4.08 -0.88 13.31
N PHE A 69 3.38 -1.70 14.09
CA PHE A 69 3.15 -3.10 13.77
C PHE A 69 2.51 -3.28 12.38
N ALA A 70 1.48 -2.48 12.07
CA ALA A 70 0.79 -2.54 10.79
C ALA A 70 1.71 -2.18 9.61
N LEU A 71 2.47 -1.09 9.74
CA LEU A 71 3.40 -0.65 8.71
C LEU A 71 4.58 -1.62 8.52
N ASP A 72 5.14 -2.18 9.60
CA ASP A 72 6.23 -3.15 9.51
C ASP A 72 5.74 -4.42 8.78
N LYS A 73 4.54 -4.93 9.11
CA LYS A 73 3.94 -6.09 8.43
C LYS A 73 3.60 -5.80 6.96
N PHE A 74 3.09 -4.60 6.67
CA PHE A 74 2.81 -4.18 5.30
C PHE A 74 4.09 -4.03 4.48
N LYS A 75 5.17 -3.53 5.09
CA LYS A 75 6.48 -3.45 4.46
C LYS A 75 7.00 -4.84 4.08
N ASP A 76 6.93 -5.81 4.99
CA ASP A 76 7.34 -7.19 4.68
C ASP A 76 6.55 -7.78 3.50
N TRP A 77 5.24 -7.51 3.44
CA TRP A 77 4.41 -7.91 2.30
C TRP A 77 4.82 -7.18 1.01
N ALA A 78 5.04 -5.86 1.05
CA ALA A 78 5.43 -5.09 -0.12
C ALA A 78 6.79 -5.56 -0.67
N ASP A 79 7.78 -5.74 0.21
CA ASP A 79 9.12 -6.23 -0.15
C ASP A 79 9.04 -7.64 -0.75
N LYS A 80 8.24 -8.54 -0.16
CA LYS A 80 8.02 -9.91 -0.69
C LYS A 80 7.40 -9.90 -2.09
N ASN A 81 6.53 -8.94 -2.39
CA ASN A 81 5.90 -8.79 -3.70
C ASN A 81 6.69 -7.86 -4.64
N LYS A 82 7.89 -7.42 -4.25
CA LYS A 82 8.75 -6.48 -5.02
C LYS A 82 8.03 -5.18 -5.38
N LEU A 83 7.19 -4.70 -4.47
CA LEU A 83 6.48 -3.43 -4.58
C LEU A 83 7.28 -2.32 -3.91
N HIS A 84 7.21 -1.12 -4.49
CA HIS A 84 7.83 0.08 -3.92
C HIS A 84 6.75 1.02 -3.40
N VAL A 85 6.80 1.34 -2.10
CA VAL A 85 5.88 2.29 -1.47
C VAL A 85 6.44 3.70 -1.60
N SER A 86 5.66 4.63 -2.17
CA SER A 86 6.07 6.02 -2.29
C SER A 86 5.90 6.76 -0.97
N MET A 87 7.02 7.04 -0.31
CA MET A 87 7.04 7.84 0.94
C MET A 87 6.63 9.30 0.74
N LYS A 88 6.76 9.81 -0.49
CA LYS A 88 6.39 11.19 -0.83
C LYS A 88 4.88 11.39 -0.89
N GLU A 89 4.17 10.38 -1.41
CA GLU A 89 2.71 10.43 -1.59
C GLU A 89 1.98 9.90 -0.34
N SER A 90 2.68 9.14 0.51
CA SER A 90 2.14 8.60 1.76
C SER A 90 1.93 9.70 2.81
N ASN A 91 0.74 9.74 3.39
CA ASN A 91 0.37 10.70 4.42
C ASN A 91 -0.35 10.01 5.59
N TYR A 92 -0.41 10.68 6.74
CA TYR A 92 -1.24 10.22 7.86
C TYR A 92 -2.11 11.36 8.38
N VAL A 93 -3.30 11.02 8.85
CA VAL A 93 -4.25 11.96 9.46
C VAL A 93 -4.59 11.47 10.84
N LEU A 94 -4.52 12.37 11.83
CA LEU A 94 -4.92 12.09 13.21
C LEU A 94 -6.33 12.64 13.45
N LEU A 95 -7.29 11.75 13.73
CA LEU A 95 -8.69 12.11 13.97
C LEU A 95 -9.01 12.47 15.43
N SER A 96 -7.99 12.54 16.30
CA SER A 96 -8.14 12.86 17.72
C SER A 96 -7.31 14.09 18.11
N LYS A 97 -7.55 14.63 19.30
CA LYS A 97 -6.83 15.80 19.85
C LYS A 97 -5.96 15.45 21.07
N PRO A 98 -4.92 14.61 20.93
CA PRO A 98 -4.02 14.32 22.04
C PRO A 98 -3.09 15.52 22.32
N VAL A 99 -2.61 15.63 23.56
CA VAL A 99 -1.60 16.65 23.95
C VAL A 99 -0.31 16.51 23.13
N ARG A 100 0.03 15.29 22.71
CA ARG A 100 1.12 14.98 21.77
C ARG A 100 0.67 13.83 20.86
N GLY A 101 0.78 14.02 19.55
CA GLY A 101 0.43 13.00 18.56
C GLY A 101 1.41 11.81 18.56
N PRO A 102 0.97 10.63 18.08
CA PRO A 102 1.84 9.48 17.91
C PRO A 102 2.88 9.75 16.81
N THR A 103 4.15 9.43 17.07
CA THR A 103 5.18 9.40 16.04
C THR A 103 5.27 7.99 15.47
N ILE A 104 4.87 7.83 14.20
CA ILE A 104 4.94 6.57 13.47
C ILE A 104 5.93 6.78 12.32
N LYS A 105 6.82 5.81 12.10
CA LYS A 105 7.84 5.84 11.05
C LYS A 105 7.70 4.60 10.17
N TRP A 106 7.95 4.79 8.88
CA TRP A 106 8.10 3.70 7.93
C TRP A 106 9.52 3.13 7.99
N GLY A 107 9.64 1.82 8.23
CA GLY A 107 10.94 1.18 8.43
C GLY A 107 11.57 1.42 9.80
N SER A 108 12.84 1.00 9.94
CA SER A 108 13.69 1.19 11.13
C SER A 108 14.20 2.62 11.24
#